data_AF-A0A660UIH8-F1
#
_entry.id   AF-A0A660UIH8-F1
#
_cell.length_a   1.000
_cell.length_b   1.000
_cell.length_c   1.000
_cell.angle_alpha   90.00
_cell.angle_beta   90.00
_cell.angle_gamma   90.00
#
_symmetry.space_group_name_H-M   'P 1'
#
loop_
_entity.id
_entity.type
_entity.pdbx_description
1 polymer ?
#
loop_
_entity_poly.entity_id
_entity_poly.type
_entity_poly.pdbx_seq_one_letter_code
_entity_poly.pdbx_strand_id
1 'polypeptide(L)'
;NASRSEEPEKLFNLRSEIWCKAGDAFAGGDVELKNIDVKLKGQLATPTYEFRNGKILIESKADIKKRLGNSPDRADAYVNGLYALQFVEGRLVGGRDAYADDYEDSPTFGGYSAMGM
;
A
#
# COMPACT_ATOMS: atom_id res chain seq x y z
N ASN A 1 11.60 6.17 -8.45
CA ASN A 1 10.51 5.57 -9.27
C ASN A 1 10.15 6.38 -10.53
N ALA A 2 11.04 7.24 -11.06
CA ALA A 2 10.88 7.84 -12.40
C ALA A 2 11.54 7.00 -13.53
N SER A 3 12.11 5.84 -13.17
CA SER A 3 12.75 4.90 -14.09
C SER A 3 11.73 4.21 -15.00
N ARG A 4 12.22 3.44 -15.98
CA ARG A 4 11.40 2.65 -16.90
C ARG A 4 10.64 1.56 -16.14
N SER A 5 9.42 1.25 -16.59
CA SER A 5 8.65 0.07 -16.17
C SER A 5 9.10 -1.20 -16.91
N GLU A 6 8.82 -2.36 -16.31
CA GLU A 6 9.00 -3.69 -16.91
C GLU A 6 7.94 -4.01 -17.97
N GLU A 7 6.76 -3.36 -17.91
CA GLU A 7 5.70 -3.40 -18.93
C GLU A 7 5.58 -2.03 -19.64
N PRO A 8 6.57 -1.63 -20.45
CA PRO A 8 6.63 -0.30 -21.04
C PRO A 8 5.53 -0.04 -22.08
N GLU A 9 4.81 -1.05 -22.55
CA GLU A 9 3.69 -0.92 -23.48
C GLU A 9 2.39 -0.50 -22.79
N LYS A 10 2.20 -0.85 -21.51
CA LYS A 10 1.00 -0.49 -20.73
C LYS A 10 1.24 0.64 -19.73
N LEU A 11 2.42 0.69 -19.15
CA LEU A 11 2.74 1.55 -18.01
C LEU A 11 3.77 2.60 -18.41
N PHE A 12 3.53 3.86 -18.04
CA PHE A 12 4.37 4.97 -18.48
C PHE A 12 5.75 4.98 -17.81
N ASN A 13 5.81 4.64 -16.51
CA ASN A 13 7.03 4.62 -15.71
C ASN A 13 6.92 3.61 -14.55
N LEU A 14 8.02 3.45 -13.80
CA LEU A 14 8.10 2.56 -12.67
C LEU A 14 7.11 2.91 -11.54
N ARG A 15 6.80 4.21 -11.32
CA ARG A 15 5.77 4.59 -10.35
C ARG A 15 4.41 4.03 -10.76
N SER A 16 4.04 4.15 -12.04
CA SER A 16 2.81 3.56 -12.55
C SER A 16 2.76 2.07 -12.28
N GLU A 17 3.85 1.36 -12.59
CA GLU A 17 3.92 -0.09 -12.38
C GLU A 17 3.72 -0.48 -10.91
N ILE A 18 4.45 0.16 -9.99
CA ILE A 18 4.37 -0.13 -8.56
C ILE A 18 2.94 0.05 -8.04
N TRP A 19 2.30 1.16 -8.42
CA TRP A 19 0.95 1.47 -7.96
C TRP A 19 -0.12 0.59 -8.60
N CYS A 20 -0.01 0.27 -9.89
CA CYS A 20 -0.93 -0.66 -10.56
C CYS A 20 -0.82 -2.06 -9.96
N LYS A 21 0.39 -2.60 -9.78
CA LYS A 21 0.61 -3.91 -9.15
C LYS A 21 0.07 -3.96 -7.73
N ALA A 22 0.27 -2.89 -6.95
CA ALA A 22 -0.31 -2.82 -5.61
C ALA A 22 -1.86 -2.82 -5.66
N GLY A 23 -2.46 -2.09 -6.60
CA GLY A 23 -3.90 -2.10 -6.83
C GLY A 23 -4.43 -3.47 -7.23
N ASP A 24 -3.75 -4.16 -8.13
CA ASP A 24 -4.09 -5.52 -8.57
C ASP A 24 -4.00 -6.52 -7.41
N ALA A 25 -2.97 -6.42 -6.56
CA ALA A 25 -2.81 -7.26 -5.38
C ALA A 25 -3.92 -7.04 -4.34
N PHE A 26 -4.36 -5.78 -4.15
CA PHE A 26 -5.52 -5.47 -3.32
C PHE A 26 -6.83 -6.01 -3.92
N ALA A 27 -7.02 -5.88 -5.24
CA ALA A 27 -8.20 -6.37 -5.93
C ALA A 27 -8.29 -7.91 -5.97
N GLY A 28 -7.13 -8.58 -6.07
CA GLY A 28 -7.00 -10.03 -6.03
C GLY A 28 -7.13 -10.63 -4.63
N GLY A 29 -7.02 -9.81 -3.58
CA GLY A 29 -7.04 -10.27 -2.19
C GLY A 29 -5.71 -10.84 -1.70
N ASP A 30 -4.62 -10.65 -2.46
CA ASP A 30 -3.26 -11.05 -2.06
C ASP A 30 -2.73 -10.18 -0.90
N VAL A 31 -3.24 -8.95 -0.79
CA VAL A 31 -2.91 -7.99 0.25
C VAL A 31 -4.18 -7.47 0.92
N GLU A 32 -4.15 -7.40 2.25
CA GLU A 32 -5.22 -6.86 3.07
C GLU A 32 -4.65 -5.92 4.14
N LEU A 33 -5.30 -4.77 4.36
CA LEU A 33 -4.99 -3.87 5.48
C LEU A 33 -5.74 -4.33 6.73
N LYS A 34 -5.07 -5.13 7.57
CA LYS A 34 -5.64 -5.65 8.83
C LYS A 34 -5.71 -4.60 9.94
N ASN A 35 -4.79 -3.63 9.93
CA ASN A 35 -4.69 -2.60 10.95
C ASN A 35 -5.39 -1.31 10.53
N ILE A 36 -6.06 -0.65 11.49
CA ILE A 36 -6.78 0.62 11.28
C ILE A 36 -5.78 1.79 11.32
N ASP A 37 -4.82 1.86 10.39
CA ASP A 37 -4.09 3.11 10.13
C ASP A 37 -4.91 3.97 9.15
N VAL A 38 -5.72 4.87 9.72
CA VAL A 38 -6.58 5.81 8.99
C VAL A 38 -5.78 6.66 7.99
N LYS A 39 -4.56 7.07 8.36
CA LYS A 39 -3.74 7.93 7.51
C LYS A 39 -3.17 7.15 6.33
N LEU A 40 -2.69 5.93 6.54
CA LEU A 40 -2.27 5.05 5.46
C LEU A 40 -3.43 4.78 4.49
N LYS A 41 -4.60 4.40 5.02
CA LYS A 41 -5.80 4.14 4.22
C LYS A 41 -6.18 5.35 3.35
N GLY A 42 -6.21 6.55 3.94
CA GLY A 42 -6.49 7.78 3.20
C GLY A 42 -5.44 8.08 2.12
N GLN A 43 -4.16 7.85 2.43
CA GLN A 43 -3.08 8.08 1.47
C GLN A 43 -3.07 7.05 0.33
N LEU A 44 -3.49 5.79 0.56
CA LEU A 44 -3.60 4.78 -0.49
C LEU A 44 -4.72 5.09 -1.50
N ALA A 45 -5.79 5.74 -1.05
CA ALA A 45 -6.91 6.16 -1.92
C ALA A 45 -6.67 7.52 -2.62
N THR A 46 -5.51 8.12 -2.43
CA THR A 46 -5.22 9.49 -2.90
C THR A 46 -4.79 9.60 -4.36
N PRO A 47 -3.86 8.76 -4.88
CA PRO A 47 -3.35 8.93 -6.24
C PRO A 47 -4.41 8.62 -7.28
N THR A 48 -4.41 9.41 -8.35
CA THR A 48 -5.21 9.15 -9.55
C THR A 48 -4.33 8.68 -10.69
N TYR A 49 -4.95 8.27 -11.79
CA TYR A 49 -4.25 7.91 -13.02
C TYR A 49 -4.81 8.67 -14.22
N GLU A 50 -3.98 8.83 -15.23
CA GLU A 50 -4.37 9.31 -16.56
C GLU A 50 -3.78 8.41 -17.65
N PHE A 51 -4.29 8.54 -18.87
CA PHE A 51 -3.71 7.88 -20.04
C PHE A 51 -2.83 8.86 -20.81
N ARG A 52 -1.55 8.53 -20.96
CA ARG A 52 -0.58 9.30 -21.74
C ARG A 52 0.05 8.41 -22.80
N ASN A 53 -0.16 8.76 -24.08
CA ASN A 53 0.31 7.98 -25.23
C ASN A 53 -0.13 6.49 -25.15
N GLY A 54 -1.37 6.25 -24.72
CA GLY A 54 -1.92 4.90 -24.57
C GLY A 54 -1.44 4.13 -23.33
N LYS A 55 -0.63 4.75 -22.45
CA LYS A 55 -0.08 4.13 -21.24
C LYS A 55 -0.68 4.75 -19.98
N ILE A 56 -0.80 3.96 -18.93
CA ILE A 56 -1.23 4.44 -17.61
C ILE A 56 -0.10 5.23 -16.96
N LEU A 57 -0.40 6.48 -16.59
CA LEU A 57 0.47 7.36 -15.82
C LEU A 57 -0.19 7.65 -14.47
N ILE A 58 0.45 7.22 -13.39
CA ILE A 58 0.03 7.52 -12.03
C ILE A 58 0.48 8.93 -11.63
N GLU A 59 -0.40 9.67 -10.96
CA GLU A 59 -0.16 11.02 -10.46
C GLU A 59 1.16 11.12 -9.68
N SER A 60 1.92 12.18 -9.95
CA SER A 60 3.20 12.39 -9.29
C SER A 60 3.00 12.81 -7.83
N LYS A 61 3.97 12.47 -6.97
CA LYS A 61 4.00 12.92 -5.57
C LYS A 61 3.93 14.44 -5.46
N ALA A 62 4.57 15.15 -6.38
CA ALA A 62 4.58 16.61 -6.40
C ALA A 62 3.17 17.17 -6.68
N ASP A 63 2.44 16.56 -7.60
CA ASP A 63 1.09 17.02 -7.96
C ASP A 63 0.06 16.67 -6.88
N ILE A 64 0.17 15.50 -6.26
CA ILE A 64 -0.61 15.16 -5.05
C ILE A 64 -0.37 16.20 -3.95
N LYS A 65 0.90 16.55 -3.69
CA LYS A 65 1.24 17.55 -2.67
C LYS A 65 0.69 18.94 -3.01
N LYS A 66 0.70 19.34 -4.29
CA LYS A 66 0.08 20.60 -4.73
C LYS A 66 -1.44 20.59 -4.52
N ARG A 67 -2.11 19.47 -4.80
CA ARG A 67 -3.56 19.33 -4.73
C ARG A 67 -4.10 19.21 -3.31
N LEU A 68 -3.42 18.46 -2.45
CA LEU A 68 -3.90 18.12 -1.10
C LEU A 68 -3.09 18.77 0.04
N GLY A 69 -2.02 19.49 -0.28
CA GLY A 69 -1.13 20.13 0.70
C GLY A 69 -0.18 19.17 1.42
N ASN A 70 -0.35 17.85 1.27
CA ASN A 70 0.43 16.82 1.94
C ASN A 70 0.88 15.73 0.97
N SER A 71 2.04 15.12 1.23
CA SER A 71 2.54 13.98 0.46
C SER A 71 1.99 12.64 0.97
N PRO A 72 1.77 11.66 0.09
CA PRO A 72 1.29 10.32 0.44
C PRO A 72 2.44 9.42 0.91
N ASP A 73 3.28 9.88 1.85
CA ASP A 73 4.55 9.23 2.18
C ASP A 73 4.39 7.81 2.75
N ARG A 74 3.36 7.55 3.58
CA ARG A 74 3.11 6.20 4.12
C ARG A 74 2.68 5.25 3.02
N ALA A 75 1.79 5.71 2.14
CA ALA A 75 1.32 4.90 1.03
C ALA A 75 2.44 4.63 0.02
N ASP A 76 3.25 5.63 -0.32
CA ASP A 76 4.43 5.45 -1.18
C ASP A 76 5.39 4.41 -0.56
N ALA A 77 5.70 4.50 0.73
CA ALA A 77 6.54 3.50 1.41
C ALA A 77 5.92 2.10 1.35
N TYR A 78 4.62 1.99 1.63
CA TYR A 78 3.89 0.72 1.63
C TYR A 78 3.91 0.04 0.25
N VAL A 79 3.54 0.75 -0.82
CA VAL A 79 3.51 0.15 -2.17
C VAL A 79 4.91 -0.20 -2.69
N ASN A 80 5.95 0.58 -2.34
CA ASN A 80 7.32 0.21 -2.67
C ASN A 80 7.76 -1.06 -1.92
N GLY A 81 7.33 -1.21 -0.65
CA GLY A 81 7.57 -2.42 0.13
C GLY A 81 6.92 -3.64 -0.53
N LEU A 82 5.64 -3.56 -0.90
CA LEU A 82 4.94 -4.61 -1.62
C LEU A 82 5.65 -4.99 -2.92
N TYR A 83 6.07 -3.99 -3.70
CA TYR A 83 6.81 -4.23 -4.93
C TYR A 83 8.17 -4.88 -4.68
N ALA A 84 8.88 -4.53 -3.60
CA ALA A 84 10.16 -5.12 -3.27
C ALA A 84 10.05 -6.59 -2.86
N LEU A 85 8.94 -7.02 -2.25
CA LEU A 85 8.73 -8.41 -1.83
C LEU A 85 8.84 -9.41 -2.98
N GLN A 86 8.50 -9.02 -4.21
CA GLN A 86 8.61 -9.89 -5.39
C GLN A 86 10.07 -10.25 -5.74
N PHE A 87 11.05 -9.53 -5.20
CA PHE A 87 12.47 -9.76 -5.44
C PHE A 87 13.19 -10.38 -4.24
N VAL A 88 12.48 -10.65 -3.15
CA VAL A 88 13.07 -11.26 -1.96
C VAL A 88 13.08 -12.78 -2.14
N GLU A 89 14.25 -13.35 -2.38
CA GLU A 89 14.46 -14.79 -2.33
C GLU A 89 14.63 -15.22 -0.87
N GLY A 90 13.53 -15.62 -0.24
CA GLY A 90 13.55 -16.11 1.13
C GLY A 90 12.27 -16.85 1.48
N ARG A 91 12.41 -18.00 2.16
CA ARG A 91 11.26 -18.66 2.78
C ARG A 91 10.77 -17.74 3.89
N LEU A 92 9.49 -17.32 3.84
CA LEU A 92 8.86 -16.69 5.00
C LEU A 92 9.07 -17.62 6.20
N VAL A 93 9.91 -17.20 7.14
CA VAL A 93 10.11 -17.93 8.40
C VAL A 93 8.86 -17.64 9.22
N GLY A 94 7.88 -18.51 9.07
CA GLY A 94 6.64 -18.42 9.83
C GLY A 94 6.92 -18.48 11.32
N GLY A 95 6.41 -17.50 12.06
CA GLY A 95 6.25 -17.58 13.51
C GLY A 95 6.67 -16.29 14.22
N ARG A 96 5.68 -15.41 14.44
CA ARG A 96 5.73 -14.12 15.14
C ARG A 96 6.12 -12.93 14.26
N ASP A 97 5.10 -12.11 14.01
CA ASP A 97 5.26 -10.70 13.70
C ASP A 97 5.98 -10.06 14.90
N ALA A 98 7.18 -9.53 14.68
CA ALA A 98 7.96 -8.86 15.72
C ALA A 98 7.27 -7.57 16.23
N TYR A 99 6.20 -7.13 15.55
CA TYR A 99 5.36 -5.99 15.93
C TYR A 99 4.02 -6.39 16.57
N ALA A 100 3.76 -7.69 16.76
CA ALA A 100 2.53 -8.13 17.42
C ALA A 100 2.57 -7.95 18.96
N ASP A 101 3.76 -7.85 19.56
CA ASP A 101 3.93 -7.82 21.02
C ASP A 101 3.95 -6.40 21.60
N ASP A 102 4.07 -5.36 20.77
CA ASP A 102 4.29 -3.96 21.19
C ASP A 102 3.07 -3.06 21.01
N TYR A 103 1.96 -3.58 20.49
CA TYR A 103 0.63 -2.98 20.65
C TYR A 103 -0.13 -3.69 21.75
N GLU A 104 0.07 -3.26 23.00
CA GLU A 104 -0.93 -3.54 24.03
C GLU A 104 -2.26 -2.93 23.57
N ASP A 105 -3.22 -3.80 23.30
CA ASP A 105 -4.62 -3.49 23.09
C ASP A 105 -5.16 -2.89 24.40
N SER A 106 -4.90 -1.59 24.65
CA SER A 106 -5.42 -0.93 25.83
C SER A 106 -6.94 -0.91 25.68
N PRO A 107 -7.71 -1.57 26.57
CA PRO A 107 -9.13 -1.79 26.36
C PRO A 107 -9.87 -0.52 26.73
N THR A 108 -9.90 0.46 25.82
CA THR A 108 -10.85 1.56 25.94
C THR A 108 -12.20 1.06 25.44
N PHE A 109 -12.97 0.55 26.40
CA PHE A 109 -14.43 0.67 26.48
C PHE A 109 -15.28 -0.56 26.08
N GLY A 110 -16.03 -1.06 27.06
CA GLY A 110 -17.39 -1.56 26.87
C GLY A 110 -17.53 -3.08 26.71
N GLY A 111 -17.74 -3.79 27.81
CA GLY A 111 -17.92 -5.23 27.82
C GLY A 111 -19.23 -5.74 27.22
N TYR A 112 -19.18 -6.97 26.69
CA TYR A 112 -20.26 -7.95 26.75
C TYR A 112 -19.64 -9.33 26.94
N SER A 113 -20.03 -9.98 28.04
CA SER A 113 -19.73 -11.37 28.35
C SER A 113 -20.19 -12.32 27.25
N ALA A 114 -19.32 -13.25 26.87
CA ALA A 114 -19.71 -14.58 26.45
C ALA A 114 -19.02 -15.58 27.39
N MET A 115 -19.65 -15.79 28.54
CA MET A 115 -19.37 -16.91 29.45
C MET A 115 -19.82 -18.18 28.71
N GLY A 116 -18.87 -19.01 28.31
CA GLY A 116 -19.12 -20.37 27.84
C GLY A 116 -18.74 -21.37 28.92
N MET A 117 -19.72 -21.74 29.76
CA MET A 117 -19.95 -23.08 30.33
C MET A 117 -21.42 -23.17 30.74
#